data_AF-A0A9D4N435-F1
#
_entry.id   AF-A0A9D4N435-F1
#
_cell.length_a   1.000
_cell.length_b   1.000
_cell.length_c   1.000
_cell.angle_alpha   90.00
_cell.angle_beta   90.00
_cell.angle_gamma   90.00
#
_symmetry.space_group_name_H-M   'P 1'
#
loop_
_entity.id
_entity.type
_entity.pdbx_description
1 polymer ?
#
loop_
_entity_poly.entity_id
_entity_poly.type
_entity_poly.pdbx_seq_one_letter_code
_entity_poly.pdbx_strand_id
1 'polypeptide(L)'
;MLQNEDPNTVIAFTDGSCRGNPGPCGAGSCVFLPSVDKVELKQPVSKLTSILVGELVAVKIILQFILEELKKRPIKKVKDPVRQPNNNRCAQTRLVMQDT
;
A
#
# COMPACT_ATOMS: atom_id res chain seq x y z
N MET A 1 6.13 9.61 -9.09
CA MET A 1 5.64 8.28 -9.51
C MET A 1 6.10 7.28 -8.47
N LEU A 2 5.24 6.33 -8.07
CA LEU A 2 5.61 5.24 -7.16
C LEU A 2 6.65 4.36 -7.87
N GLN A 3 7.92 4.52 -7.53
CA GLN A 3 9.05 3.77 -8.08
C GLN A 3 9.82 3.14 -6.91
N ASN A 4 10.27 1.89 -7.08
CA ASN A 4 11.00 1.06 -6.11
C ASN A 4 10.21 0.48 -4.92
N GLU A 5 9.07 -0.14 -5.19
CA GLU A 5 8.41 -0.96 -4.17
C GLU A 5 8.93 -2.41 -4.18
N ASP A 6 8.94 -3.05 -3.00
CA ASP A 6 9.29 -4.46 -2.85
C ASP A 6 8.40 -5.33 -3.78
N PRO A 7 8.91 -6.44 -4.34
CA PRO A 7 8.12 -7.34 -5.18
C PRO A 7 6.89 -7.96 -4.48
N ASN A 8 6.73 -7.79 -3.17
CA ASN A 8 5.54 -8.19 -2.41
C ASN A 8 4.67 -7.00 -1.95
N THR A 9 4.96 -5.77 -2.36
CA THR A 9 4.14 -4.61 -2.04
C THR A 9 2.94 -4.52 -2.98
N VAL A 10 1.74 -4.47 -2.41
CA VAL A 10 0.52 -4.11 -3.16
C VAL A 10 0.20 -2.65 -2.89
N ILE A 11 -0.04 -1.88 -3.95
CA ILE A 11 -0.48 -0.50 -3.84
C ILE A 11 -1.95 -0.43 -4.22
N ALA A 12 -2.76 0.20 -3.39
CA ALA A 12 -4.18 0.36 -3.67
C ALA A 12 -4.64 1.79 -3.36
N PHE A 13 -5.39 2.38 -4.29
CA PHE A 13 -6.07 3.65 -4.10
C PHE A 13 -7.55 3.36 -3.84
N THR A 14 -8.06 3.84 -2.72
CA THR A 14 -9.46 3.69 -2.30
C THR A 14 -10.20 5.00 -2.54
N ASP A 15 -11.48 4.91 -2.87
CA ASP A 15 -12.37 6.07 -2.83
C ASP A 15 -13.80 5.63 -2.50
N GLY A 16 -14.42 6.31 -1.55
CA GLY A 16 -15.84 6.24 -1.27
C GLY A 16 -16.53 7.45 -1.86
N SER A 17 -17.61 7.27 -2.61
CA SER A 17 -18.38 8.39 -3.18
C SER A 17 -19.83 8.34 -2.76
N CYS A 18 -20.43 9.51 -2.52
CA CYS A 18 -21.85 9.64 -2.21
C CYS A 18 -22.47 10.85 -2.92
N ARG A 19 -23.69 10.68 -3.44
CA ARG A 19 -24.47 11.78 -4.01
C ARG A 19 -25.32 12.45 -2.93
N GLY A 20 -24.73 13.41 -2.24
CA GLY A 20 -25.24 13.96 -0.98
C GLY A 20 -24.77 13.12 0.21
N ASN A 21 -24.65 13.73 1.39
CA ASN A 21 -24.14 13.07 2.60
C ASN A 21 -25.03 13.42 3.81
N PRO A 22 -26.00 12.56 4.18
CA PRO A 22 -26.23 11.20 3.65
C PRO A 22 -26.86 11.15 2.25
N GLY A 23 -26.60 10.07 1.51
CA GLY A 23 -27.17 9.86 0.16
C GLY A 23 -26.83 8.48 -0.43
N PRO A 24 -27.13 8.25 -1.71
CA PRO A 24 -26.70 7.04 -2.42
C PRO A 24 -25.18 7.01 -2.53
N CYS A 25 -24.56 5.90 -2.14
CA CYS A 25 -23.13 5.75 -2.05
C CYS A 25 -22.59 4.52 -2.79
N GLY A 26 -21.39 4.67 -3.33
CA GLY A 26 -20.57 3.62 -3.92
C GLY A 26 -19.18 3.60 -3.31
N ALA A 27 -18.46 2.51 -3.55
CA ALA A 27 -17.08 2.32 -3.16
C ALA A 27 -16.29 1.83 -4.37
N GLY A 28 -15.08 2.36 -4.54
CA GLY A 28 -14.19 2.04 -5.64
C GLY A 28 -12.75 1.86 -5.16
N SER A 29 -11.99 1.08 -5.92
CA SER A 29 -10.55 1.02 -5.74
C SER A 29 -9.80 0.67 -7.01
N CYS A 30 -8.55 1.11 -7.05
CA CYS A 30 -7.60 0.82 -8.10
C CYS A 30 -6.35 0.17 -7.47
N VAL A 31 -6.11 -1.09 -7.78
CA VAL A 31 -5.04 -1.92 -7.21
C VAL A 31 -3.94 -2.15 -8.24
N PHE A 32 -2.70 -1.95 -7.82
CA PHE A 32 -1.49 -2.24 -8.58
C PHE A 32 -0.77 -3.40 -7.89
N LEU A 33 -0.68 -4.54 -8.59
CA LEU A 33 0.03 -5.72 -8.12
C LEU A 33 1.43 -5.76 -8.75
N PRO A 34 2.48 -6.24 -8.07
CA PRO A 34 3.85 -6.33 -8.59
C PRO A 34 4.05 -7.14 -9.88
N SER A 35 3.03 -7.85 -10.35
CA SER A 35 3.13 -8.76 -11.50
C SER A 35 1.83 -8.83 -12.32
N VAL A 36 0.89 -7.93 -12.07
CA VAL A 36 -0.37 -7.84 -12.83
C VAL A 36 -0.61 -6.37 -13.12
N ASP A 37 -1.19 -6.11 -14.29
CA ASP A 37 -1.73 -4.80 -14.59
C ASP A 37 -2.78 -4.36 -13.55
N LYS A 38 -3.11 -3.07 -13.63
CA LYS A 38 -4.09 -2.38 -12.81
C LYS A 38 -5.43 -3.14 -12.74
N VAL A 39 -5.91 -3.39 -11.52
CA VAL A 39 -7.24 -3.97 -11.28
C VAL A 39 -8.16 -2.90 -10.69
N GLU A 40 -9.33 -2.73 -11.27
CA GLU A 40 -10.37 -1.82 -10.74
C GLU A 40 -11.47 -2.63 -10.08
N LEU A 41 -11.80 -2.28 -8.83
CA LEU A 41 -12.88 -2.90 -8.06
C LEU A 41 -13.93 -1.84 -7.74
N LYS A 42 -15.21 -2.20 -7.83
CA LYS A 42 -16.33 -1.28 -7.59
C LYS A 42 -17.51 -2.01 -6.95
N GLN A 43 -18.19 -1.34 -6.03
CA GLN A 43 -19.36 -1.88 -5.34
C GLN A 43 -20.38 -0.78 -5.02
N PRO A 44 -21.67 -0.99 -5.31
CA PRO A 44 -22.72 -0.15 -4.72
C PRO A 44 -22.84 -0.45 -3.22
N VAL A 45 -22.95 0.59 -2.39
CA VAL A 45 -22.95 0.44 -0.93
C VAL A 45 -24.36 0.51 -0.35
N SER A 46 -25.05 1.65 -0.53
CA SER A 46 -26.41 1.86 -0.03
C SER A 46 -27.05 3.05 -0.76
N LYS A 47 -28.38 3.12 -0.76
CA LYS A 47 -29.14 4.29 -1.26
C LYS A 47 -29.14 5.47 -0.28
N LEU A 48 -28.87 5.21 1.00
CA LEU A 48 -28.87 6.23 2.06
C LEU A 48 -27.82 5.86 3.10
N THR A 49 -26.63 6.42 2.99
CA THR A 49 -25.56 6.28 3.97
C THR A 49 -24.60 7.47 3.89
N SER A 50 -23.55 7.49 4.72
CA SER A 50 -22.55 8.56 4.70
C SER A 50 -21.34 8.20 3.84
N ILE A 51 -20.60 9.23 3.45
CA ILE A 51 -19.34 9.08 2.71
C ILE A 51 -18.33 8.18 3.44
N LEU A 52 -18.29 8.27 4.77
CA LEU A 52 -17.38 7.47 5.60
C LEU A 52 -17.66 5.97 5.51
N VAL A 53 -18.92 5.57 5.30
CA VAL A 53 -19.27 4.16 5.07
C VAL A 53 -18.80 3.72 3.68
N GLY A 54 -18.89 4.59 2.66
CA GLY A 54 -18.34 4.34 1.33
C GLY A 54 -16.84 4.08 1.37
N GLU A 55 -16.09 4.94 2.06
CA GLU A 55 -14.62 4.81 2.24
C GLU A 55 -14.24 3.50 2.94
N LEU A 56 -14.94 3.18 4.03
CA LEU A 56 -14.69 1.94 4.77
C LEU A 56 -14.96 0.69 3.92
N VAL A 57 -16.00 0.72 3.09
CA VAL A 57 -16.29 -0.38 2.16
C VAL A 57 -15.23 -0.48 1.07
N ALA A 58 -14.67 0.64 0.57
CA ALA A 58 -13.58 0.61 -0.39
C ALA A 58 -12.35 -0.12 0.16
N VAL A 59 -11.97 0.17 1.41
CA VAL A 59 -10.87 -0.54 2.11
C VAL A 59 -11.20 -2.03 2.27
N LYS A 60 -12.42 -2.36 2.70
CA LYS A 60 -12.86 -3.76 2.85
C LYS A 60 -12.72 -4.55 1.55
N ILE A 61 -13.13 -3.98 0.42
CA ILE A 61 -13.07 -4.64 -0.89
C ILE A 61 -11.63 -5.00 -1.25
N ILE A 62 -10.68 -4.08 -1.03
CA ILE A 62 -9.26 -4.34 -1.30
C ILE A 62 -8.70 -5.42 -0.41
N LEU A 63 -9.00 -5.40 0.90
CA LEU A 63 -8.52 -6.42 1.83
C LEU A 63 -9.04 -7.81 1.45
N GLN A 64 -10.32 -7.91 1.07
CA GLN A 64 -10.91 -9.16 0.60
C GLN A 64 -10.25 -9.62 -0.71
N PHE A 65 -10.05 -8.72 -1.67
CA PHE A 65 -9.37 -9.03 -2.92
C PHE A 65 -7.94 -9.54 -2.68
N ILE A 66 -7.15 -8.85 -1.85
CA ILE A 66 -5.77 -9.24 -1.52
C ILE A 66 -5.75 -10.61 -0.83
N LEU A 67 -6.65 -10.86 0.13
CA LEU A 67 -6.73 -12.17 0.79
C LEU A 67 -7.00 -13.30 -0.20
N GLU A 68 -7.88 -13.09 -1.18
CA GLU A 68 -8.11 -14.09 -2.23
C GLU A 68 -6.93 -14.25 -3.18
N GLU A 69 -6.24 -13.16 -3.55
CA GLU A 69 -5.03 -13.23 -4.37
C GLU A 69 -3.87 -13.95 -3.66
N LEU A 70 -3.72 -13.74 -2.35
CA LEU A 70 -2.72 -14.42 -1.53
C LEU A 70 -2.93 -15.93 -1.44
N LYS A 71 -4.18 -16.39 -1.47
CA LYS A 71 -4.49 -17.84 -1.54
C LYS A 71 -4.06 -18.45 -2.88
N LYS A 72 -4.14 -17.68 -3.96
CA LYS A 72 -3.73 -18.12 -5.32
C LYS A 72 -2.22 -18.03 -5.51
N ARG A 73 -1.58 -17.02 -4.93
CA ARG A 73 -0.18 -16.67 -5.12
C ARG A 73 0.47 -16.43 -3.75
N PRO A 74 1.03 -17.48 -3.12
CA PRO A 74 1.66 -17.32 -1.81
C PRO A 74 2.87 -16.37 -1.92
N ILE A 75 3.01 -15.50 -0.90
CA ILE A 75 4.10 -14.52 -0.80
C ILE A 75 5.44 -15.23 -0.85
N LYS A 76 6.34 -14.78 -1.73
CA LYS A 76 7.72 -15.24 -1.69
C LYS A 76 8.36 -14.65 -0.44
N LYS A 77 8.76 -15.50 0.51
CA LYS A 77 9.54 -15.07 1.67
C LYS A 77 10.78 -14.34 1.14
N VAL A 78 10.85 -13.03 1.36
CA VAL A 78 12.09 -12.28 1.17
C VAL A 78 13.09 -12.92 2.14
N LYS A 79 14.22 -13.42 1.62
CA LYS A 79 15.32 -13.82 2.51
C LYS A 79 15.69 -12.58 3.30
N ASP A 80 15.65 -12.65 4.62
CA ASP A 80 16.08 -11.53 5.47
C ASP A 80 17.38 -10.96 4.89
N PRO A 81 17.48 -9.62 4.74
CA PRO A 81 18.73 -9.04 4.28
C PRO A 81 19.81 -9.54 5.24
N VAL A 82 20.75 -10.34 4.72
CA VAL A 82 21.91 -10.79 5.46
C VAL A 82 22.55 -9.53 6.01
N ARG A 83 22.40 -9.31 7.31
CA ARG A 83 23.00 -8.18 8.01
C ARG A 83 24.50 -8.43 7.95
N GLN A 84 25.17 -7.89 6.93
CA GLN A 84 26.62 -7.99 6.84
C GLN A 84 27.19 -7.37 8.12
N PRO A 85 28.01 -8.10 8.90
CA PRO A 85 28.63 -7.52 10.07
C PRO A 85 29.47 -6.32 9.62
N ASN A 86 29.10 -5.13 10.09
CA ASN A 86 29.87 -3.92 9.92
C ASN A 86 31.22 -4.09 10.64
N ASN A 87 32.25 -4.48 9.90
CA ASN A 87 33.62 -4.63 10.38
C ASN A 87 34.41 -3.30 10.38
N ASN A 88 33.75 -2.14 10.20
CA ASN A 88 34.44 -0.85 10.21
C ASN A 88 34.35 -0.19 11.60
N ARG A 89 34.93 -0.85 12.60
CA ARG A 89 35.58 -0.13 13.71
C ARG A 89 37.04 0.07 13.30
N CYS A 90 37.35 1.23 12.74
CA CYS A 90 38.72 1.73 12.77
C CYS A 90 38.66 3.22 13.13
N ALA A 91 39.20 3.52 14.31
CA ALA A 91 39.34 4.88 14.81
C ALA A 91 40.27 5.67 13.87
N GLN A 92 39.81 6.81 13.37
CA GLN A 92 40.72 7.84 12.92
C GLN A 92 40.13 9.23 13.16
N THR A 93 40.56 9.80 14.27
CA THR A 93 40.55 11.22 14.60
C THR A 93 41.14 12.03 13.44
N ARG A 94 40.44 13.05 12.96
CA ARG A 94 41.09 14.19 12.30
C ARG A 94 40.41 15.49 12.74
N LEU A 95 41.08 16.16 13.68
CA LEU A 95 40.95 17.58 13.96
C LEU A 95 41.14 18.34 12.63
N VAL A 96 40.22 19.23 12.28
CA VAL A 96 40.49 20.29 11.30
C VAL A 96 40.28 21.61 12.05
N MET A 97 41.39 22.25 12.38
CA MET A 97 41.42 23.66 12.75
C MET A 97 40.93 24.49 11.56
N GLN A 98 39.99 25.39 11.80
CA GLN A 98 39.64 26.45 10.86
C GLN A 98 40.29 27.73 11.38
N ASP A 99 41.36 28.15 10.71
CA ASP A 99 41.84 29.53 10.78
C ASP A 99 40.99 30.36 9.83
N THR A 100 40.24 31.33 10.39
CA THR A 100 39.92 32.62 9.77
C THR A 100 39.58 33.62 10.85
#